data_AF-A0A8C4ED23-F1
#
_entry.id   AF-A0A8C4ED23-F1
#
_cell.length_a   1.000
_cell.length_b   1.000
_cell.length_c   1.000
_cell.angle_alpha   90.00
_cell.angle_beta   90.00
_cell.angle_gamma   90.00
#
_symmetry.space_group_name_H-M   'P 1'
#
loop_
_entity.id
_entity.type
_entity.pdbx_description
1 polymer ?
#
loop_
_entity_poly.entity_id
_entity_poly.type
_entity_poly.pdbx_seq_one_letter_code
_entity_poly.pdbx_strand_id
1 'polypeptide(L)'
;VSHSMHTLLYLCISVERMEWPASSPDLNPIEHLWDQLRRAVRARVTNTTTLADLRQMLVEEWDAIPQQCVTRLVTSMRRRCQAVVAYVWFFHTLLRLLFVK
;
A
#
# COMPACT_ATOMS: atom_id res chain seq x y z
N VAL A 1 1.05 -32.76 1.10
CA VAL A 1 2.02 -32.21 2.08
C VAL A 1 2.51 -30.78 1.75
N SER A 2 2.10 -30.15 0.63
CA SER A 2 2.62 -28.80 0.26
C SER A 2 1.73 -27.60 0.67
N HIS A 3 0.46 -27.81 1.05
CA HIS A 3 -0.46 -26.71 1.38
C HIS A 3 -0.48 -26.30 2.87
N SER A 4 0.01 -27.14 3.80
CA SER A 4 -0.08 -26.83 5.24
C SER A 4 1.01 -25.89 5.76
N MET A 5 2.17 -25.79 5.10
CA MET A 5 3.27 -24.95 5.64
C MET A 5 3.08 -23.45 5.37
N HIS A 6 2.42 -23.07 4.27
CA HIS A 6 2.11 -21.66 4.00
C HIS A 6 1.03 -21.10 4.94
N THR A 7 0.02 -21.89 5.29
CA THR A 7 -1.05 -21.46 6.22
C THR A 7 -0.55 -21.30 7.66
N LEU A 8 0.38 -22.17 8.10
CA LEU A 8 0.89 -22.12 9.48
C LEU A 8 1.84 -20.94 9.74
N LEU A 9 2.57 -20.47 8.73
CA LEU A 9 3.44 -19.29 8.87
C LEU A 9 2.64 -18.01 9.13
N TYR A 10 1.44 -17.90 8.53
CA TYR A 10 0.52 -16.78 8.78
C TYR A 10 -0.17 -16.85 10.14
N LEU A 11 -0.30 -18.05 10.74
CA LEU A 11 -0.94 -18.21 12.05
C LEU A 11 0.03 -17.91 13.21
N CYS A 12 1.34 -18.09 13.01
CA CYS A 12 2.37 -17.79 14.03
C CYS A 12 2.66 -16.30 14.20
N ILE A 13 2.24 -15.45 13.25
CA ILE A 13 2.29 -14.00 13.41
C ILE A 13 0.86 -13.60 13.77
N SER A 14 0.57 -13.37 15.04
CA SER A 14 -0.75 -12.92 15.53
C SER A 14 -1.10 -11.52 15.03
N VAL A 15 -1.24 -11.36 13.72
CA VAL A 15 -1.67 -10.13 13.06
C VAL A 15 -3.18 -10.16 12.99
N GLU A 16 -3.81 -9.29 13.78
CA GLU A 16 -5.25 -9.06 13.71
C GLU A 16 -5.63 -8.66 12.28
N ARG A 17 -6.50 -9.44 11.63
CA ARG A 17 -6.92 -9.19 10.24
C ARG A 17 -7.91 -8.03 10.21
N MET A 18 -7.52 -6.93 9.60
CA MET A 18 -8.42 -5.80 9.36
C MET A 18 -9.44 -6.14 8.27
N GLU A 19 -10.73 -5.98 8.54
CA GLU A 19 -11.77 -6.07 7.51
C GLU A 19 -11.63 -4.88 6.55
N TRP A 20 -11.29 -5.17 5.29
CA TRP A 20 -11.05 -4.16 4.27
C TRP A 20 -12.20 -4.16 3.25
N PRO A 21 -12.81 -3.00 2.94
CA PRO A 21 -13.85 -2.95 1.90
C PRO A 21 -13.21 -3.20 0.53
N ALA A 22 -13.78 -4.14 -0.24
CA ALA A 22 -13.37 -4.37 -1.61
C ALA A 22 -13.61 -3.08 -2.44
N SER A 23 -12.59 -2.68 -3.21
CA SER A 23 -12.62 -1.56 -4.18
C SER A 23 -12.22 -0.16 -3.67
N SER A 24 -11.04 -0.01 -3.07
CA SER A 24 -10.38 1.30 -2.92
C SER A 24 -8.88 1.22 -3.25
N PRO A 25 -8.49 1.32 -4.54
CA PRO A 25 -7.08 1.34 -4.95
C PRO A 25 -6.32 2.54 -4.35
N ASP A 26 -7.01 3.65 -4.05
CA ASP A 26 -6.46 4.84 -3.39
C ASP A 26 -5.97 4.59 -1.96
N LEU A 27 -6.33 3.44 -1.39
CA LEU A 27 -5.94 3.06 -0.05
C LEU A 27 -4.76 2.09 0.02
N ASN A 28 -4.13 1.70 -1.09
CA ASN A 28 -2.99 0.80 -0.99
C ASN A 28 -1.72 1.58 -0.59
N PRO A 29 -1.32 1.58 0.70
CA PRO A 29 -0.18 2.36 1.19
C PRO A 29 1.11 2.02 0.46
N ILE A 30 1.21 0.76 -0.01
CA ILE A 30 2.36 0.27 -0.74
C ILE A 30 2.52 0.96 -2.09
N GLU A 31 1.44 1.45 -2.71
CA GLU A 31 1.50 2.18 -3.98
C GLU A 31 2.23 3.51 -3.81
N HIS A 32 2.04 4.18 -2.68
CA HIS A 32 2.76 5.42 -2.40
C HIS A 32 4.27 5.15 -2.25
N LEU A 33 4.64 4.03 -1.62
CA LEU A 33 6.02 3.61 -1.50
C LEU A 33 6.62 3.21 -2.86
N TRP A 34 5.87 2.45 -3.66
CA TRP A 34 6.25 2.08 -5.02
C TRP A 34 6.43 3.29 -5.93
N ASP A 35 5.58 4.31 -5.81
CA ASP A 35 5.67 5.55 -6.57
C ASP A 35 6.91 6.37 -6.17
N GLN A 36 7.23 6.43 -4.87
CA GLN A 36 8.48 7.02 -4.38
C GLN A 36 9.71 6.28 -4.96
N LEU A 37 9.74 4.96 -4.86
CA LEU A 37 10.84 4.13 -5.38
C LEU A 37 11.00 4.29 -6.90
N ARG A 38 9.89 4.26 -7.65
CA ARG A 38 9.91 4.49 -9.11
C ARG A 38 10.46 5.85 -9.47
N ARG A 39 10.10 6.92 -8.75
CA ARG A 39 10.63 8.26 -8.99
C ARG A 39 12.14 8.33 -8.72
N ALA A 40 12.60 7.74 -7.62
CA ALA A 40 14.00 7.75 -7.25
C ALA A 40 14.87 6.99 -8.25
N VAL A 41 14.45 5.79 -8.65
CA VAL A 41 15.13 5.01 -9.69
C VAL A 41 15.13 5.76 -11.03
N ARG A 42 13.97 6.32 -11.46
CA ARG A 42 13.88 7.09 -12.71
C ARG A 42 14.82 8.30 -12.74
N ALA A 43 15.06 8.96 -11.61
CA ALA A 43 15.97 10.09 -11.53
C ALA A 43 17.44 9.71 -11.78
N ARG A 44 17.80 8.44 -11.58
CA ARG A 44 19.15 7.91 -11.73
C ARG A 44 19.37 7.17 -13.06
N VAL A 45 18.30 6.77 -13.75
CA VAL A 45 18.38 6.04 -15.01
C VAL A 45 18.89 6.95 -16.14
N THR A 46 19.84 6.43 -16.91
CA THR A 46 20.44 7.06 -18.10
C THR A 46 20.36 6.12 -19.31
N ASN A 47 20.69 6.64 -20.49
CA ASN A 47 20.68 5.85 -21.74
C ASN A 47 21.67 4.67 -21.75
N THR A 48 22.65 4.64 -20.85
CA THR A 48 23.64 3.56 -20.72
C THR A 48 23.35 2.60 -19.57
N THR A 49 22.22 2.77 -18.87
CA THR A 49 21.88 1.94 -17.72
C THR A 49 21.55 0.51 -18.16
N THR A 50 22.28 -0.46 -17.64
CA THR A 50 22.03 -1.89 -17.91
C THR A 50 20.98 -2.46 -16.95
N LEU A 51 20.50 -3.68 -17.22
CA LEU A 51 19.60 -4.38 -16.29
C LEU A 51 20.25 -4.65 -14.93
N ALA A 52 21.57 -4.85 -14.89
CA ALA A 52 22.31 -5.06 -13.64
C ALA A 52 22.33 -3.77 -12.81
N ASP A 53 22.58 -2.63 -13.45
CA ASP A 53 22.56 -1.32 -12.81
C ASP A 53 21.17 -1.00 -12.26
N LEU A 54 20.11 -1.26 -13.05
CA LEU A 54 18.73 -1.07 -12.60
C LEU A 54 18.41 -1.88 -11.33
N ARG A 55 18.87 -3.14 -11.26
CA ARG A 55 18.67 -3.97 -10.07
C ARG A 55 19.40 -3.41 -8.85
N GLN A 56 20.65 -3.00 -9.04
CA GLN A 56 21.47 -2.42 -7.98
C GLN A 56 20.85 -1.12 -7.45
N MET A 57 20.44 -0.24 -8.36
CA MET A 57 19.77 1.02 -8.02
C MET A 57 18.47 0.77 -7.24
N LEU A 58 17.69 -0.24 -7.63
CA LEU A 58 16.44 -0.55 -6.94
C LEU A 58 16.67 -1.02 -5.50
N VAL A 59 17.73 -1.80 -5.25
CA VAL A 59 18.13 -2.22 -3.90
C VAL A 59 18.61 -1.02 -3.07
N GLU A 60 19.46 -0.17 -3.65
CA GLU A 60 19.97 1.02 -2.96
C GLU A 60 18.87 2.01 -2.59
N GLU A 61 17.97 2.31 -3.53
CA GLU A 61 16.84 3.21 -3.26
C GLU A 61 15.86 2.60 -2.26
N TRP A 62 15.72 1.27 -2.24
CA TRP A 62 14.90 0.59 -1.24
C TRP A 62 15.51 0.69 0.16
N ASP A 63 16.81 0.42 0.30
CA ASP A 63 17.53 0.48 1.57
C ASP A 63 17.67 1.92 2.09
N ALA A 64 17.63 2.91 1.19
CA ALA A 64 17.65 4.32 1.54
C ALA A 64 16.32 4.84 2.12
N ILE A 65 15.21 4.08 2.00
CA ILE A 65 13.91 4.51 2.54
C ILE A 65 14.00 4.56 4.07
N PRO A 66 13.81 5.74 4.69
CA PRO A 66 13.87 5.83 6.14
C PRO A 66 12.73 5.04 6.78
N GLN A 67 13.02 4.31 7.86
CA GLN A 67 12.01 3.56 8.62
C GLN A 67 10.82 4.45 9.05
N GLN A 68 11.07 5.74 9.31
CA GLN A 68 10.02 6.71 9.63
C GLN A 68 9.00 6.90 8.49
N CYS A 69 9.39 6.72 7.23
CA CYS A 69 8.46 6.73 6.10
C CYS A 69 7.47 5.56 6.22
N VAL A 70 8.00 4.35 6.46
CA VAL A 70 7.21 3.13 6.66
C VAL A 70 6.30 3.26 7.91
N THR A 71 6.84 3.73 9.03
CA THR A 71 6.06 3.91 10.27
C THR A 71 4.92 4.92 10.10
N ARG A 72 5.17 6.06 9.42
CA ARG A 72 4.11 7.05 9.11
C ARG A 72 3.03 6.46 8.22
N LEU A 73 3.44 5.67 7.24
CA LEU A 73 2.53 5.00 6.33
C LEU A 73 1.61 4.04 7.10
N VAL A 74 2.18 3.13 7.91
CA VAL A 74 1.44 2.16 8.73
C VAL A 74 0.52 2.86 9.73
N THR A 75 0.99 3.88 10.45
CA THR A 75 0.17 4.61 11.41
C THR A 75 -0.97 5.40 10.76
N SER A 76 -0.78 5.88 9.53
CA SER A 76 -1.83 6.59 8.77
C SER A 76 -2.94 5.66 8.25
N MET A 77 -2.69 4.35 8.16
CA MET A 77 -3.62 3.40 7.54
C MET A 77 -4.99 3.39 8.20
N ARG A 78 -5.03 3.35 9.53
CA ARG A 78 -6.30 3.36 10.28
C ARG A 78 -7.15 4.57 9.91
N ARG A 79 -6.55 5.76 9.84
CA ARG A 79 -7.25 7.00 9.47
C ARG A 79 -7.75 6.96 8.03
N ARG A 80 -6.94 6.47 7.09
CA ARG A 80 -7.31 6.37 5.68
C ARG A 80 -8.48 5.40 5.47
N CYS A 81 -8.48 4.26 6.16
CA CYS A 81 -9.60 3.30 6.15
C CYS A 81 -10.89 3.95 6.66
N GLN A 82 -10.81 4.64 7.80
CA GLN A 82 -11.95 5.36 8.36
C GLN A 82 -12.50 6.43 7.41
N ALA A 83 -11.62 7.15 6.72
CA ALA A 83 -12.02 8.16 5.75
C ALA A 83 -12.80 7.54 4.58
N VAL A 84 -12.39 6.39 4.07
CA VAL A 84 -13.12 5.68 3.00
C VAL A 84 -14.45 5.14 3.48
N VAL A 85 -14.50 4.52 4.66
CA VAL A 85 -15.76 4.07 5.26
C VAL A 85 -16.72 5.25 5.40
N ALA A 86 -16.23 6.40 5.89
CA ALA A 86 -17.01 7.62 5.99
C ALA A 86 -17.45 8.15 4.61
N TYR A 87 -16.60 8.09 3.59
CA TYR A 87 -16.92 8.52 2.23
C TYR A 87 -18.00 7.63 1.59
N VAL A 88 -17.89 6.31 1.76
CA VAL A 88 -18.88 5.34 1.28
C VAL A 88 -20.21 5.52 2.01
N TRP A 89 -20.18 5.71 3.32
CA TRP A 89 -21.37 6.03 4.12
C TRP A 89 -22.00 7.36 3.69
N PHE A 90 -21.19 8.40 3.48
CA PHE A 90 -21.64 9.70 3.01
C PHE A 90 -22.27 9.59 1.63
N PHE A 91 -21.62 8.90 0.69
CA PHE A 91 -22.14 8.68 -0.65
C PHE A 91 -23.45 7.88 -0.63
N HIS A 92 -23.53 6.82 0.16
CA HIS A 92 -24.75 6.03 0.33
C HIS A 92 -25.89 6.84 0.98
N THR A 93 -25.60 7.65 2.00
CA THR A 93 -26.57 8.56 2.62
C THR A 93 -27.01 9.66 1.66
N LEU A 94 -26.08 10.24 0.88
CA LEU A 94 -26.37 11.25 -0.13
C LEU A 94 -27.24 10.67 -1.25
N LEU A 95 -26.95 9.46 -1.74
CA LEU A 95 -27.80 8.74 -2.68
C LEU A 95 -29.21 8.49 -2.11
N ARG A 96 -29.32 8.08 -0.85
CA ARG A 96 -30.64 7.95 -0.18
C ARG A 96 -31.38 9.29 -0.10
N LEU A 97 -30.69 10.40 0.12
CA LEU A 97 -31.32 11.73 0.21
C LEU A 97 -31.69 12.33 -1.16
N LEU A 98 -30.94 11.97 -2.22
CA LEU A 98 -31.18 12.45 -3.59
C LEU A 98 -32.20 11.60 -4.36
N PHE A 99 -32.38 10.33 -4.01
CA PHE A 99 -33.28 9.38 -4.71
C PHE A 99 -34.51 8.95 -3.89
N VAL A 100 -34.69 9.47 -2.66
CA VAL A 100 -35.94 9.31 -1.87
C VAL A 100 -36.68 10.65 -1.76
N LYS A 101 -36.68 11.42 -2.85
CA LYS A 101 -37.69 12.46 -3.13
C LYS A 101 -38.42 12.11 -4.41
#